data_AF-A0A2N2SQ58-F1
#
_entry.id   AF-A0A2N2SQ58-F1
#
_cell.length_a   1.000
_cell.length_b   1.000
_cell.length_c   1.000
_cell.angle_alpha   90.00
_cell.angle_beta   90.00
_cell.angle_gamma   90.00
#
_symmetry.space_group_name_H-M   'P 1'
#
loop_
_entity.id
_entity.type
_entity.pdbx_description
1 polymer ?
#
loop_
_entity_poly.entity_id
_entity_poly.type
_entity_poly.pdbx_seq_one_letter_code
_entity_poly.pdbx_strand_id
1 'polypeptide(L)' 'LMLPPLAAVRQHQALVAPAGTYVSRRFALVNDGEHLYVAQGRVLGLDMQTASIELFRYEIDPYPI' A
#
# COMPACT_ATOMS: atom_id res chain seq x y z
N LEU A 1 -2.61 -8.63 28.86
CA LEU A 1 -3.04 -7.23 28.61
C LEU A 1 -3.40 -7.13 27.13
N MET A 2 -4.69 -7.03 26.79
CA MET A 2 -5.12 -6.72 25.43
C MET A 2 -5.52 -5.25 25.39
N LEU A 3 -4.90 -4.50 24.48
CA LEU A 3 -5.27 -3.12 24.23
C LEU A 3 -6.58 -3.09 23.41
N PRO A 4 -7.51 -2.17 23.71
CA PRO A 4 -8.71 -2.00 22.90
C PRO A 4 -8.33 -1.57 21.48
N PRO A 5 -9.05 -2.04 20.45
CA PRO A 5 -8.80 -1.64 19.07
C PRO A 5 -9.06 -0.15 18.92
N LEU A 6 -8.00 0.61 18.63
CA LEU A 6 -8.10 2.02 18.31
C LEU A 6 -8.45 2.17 16.82
N ALA A 7 -9.29 3.13 16.48
CA ALA A 7 -9.43 3.54 15.08
C ALA A 7 -8.05 3.93 14.54
N ALA A 8 -7.65 3.34 13.41
CA ALA A 8 -6.34 3.59 12.85
C ALA A 8 -6.26 5.04 12.35
N VAL A 9 -5.69 5.94 13.16
CA VAL A 9 -5.34 7.30 12.74
C VAL A 9 -4.07 7.21 11.91
N ARG A 10 -4.22 6.98 10.60
CA ARG A 10 -3.10 6.91 9.66
C ARG A 10 -2.89 8.30 9.06
N GLN A 11 -1.66 8.81 9.11
CA GLN A 11 -1.31 10.06 8.43
C GLN A 11 -1.29 9.93 6.91
N HIS A 12 -1.01 8.72 6.40
CA HIS A 12 -0.86 8.44 4.97
C HIS A 12 -1.78 7.27 4.57
N GLN A 13 -2.18 7.25 3.31
CA GLN A 13 -3.00 6.16 2.77
C GLN A 13 -2.20 4.85 2.78
N ALA A 14 -2.92 3.73 2.88
CA ALA A 14 -2.33 2.41 2.96
C ALA A 14 -2.85 1.51 1.83
N LEU A 15 -1.95 0.79 1.19
CA LEU A 15 -2.24 -0.10 0.06
C LEU A 15 -1.81 -1.51 0.43
N VAL A 16 -2.75 -2.44 0.31
CA VAL A 16 -2.50 -3.88 0.48
C VAL A 16 -2.24 -4.46 -0.90
N ALA A 17 -1.15 -5.20 -1.05
CA ALA A 17 -0.85 -5.94 -2.26
C ALA A 17 -0.32 -7.34 -1.93
N PRO A 18 -0.38 -8.31 -2.86
CA PRO A 18 0.28 -9.60 -2.72
C PRO A 18 1.78 -9.42 -2.44
N ALA A 19 2.35 -10.31 -1.63
CA ALA A 19 3.78 -10.27 -1.34
C ALA A 19 4.61 -10.37 -2.63
N GLY A 20 5.61 -9.50 -2.78
CA GLY A 20 6.45 -9.44 -3.98
C GLY A 20 5.91 -8.54 -5.09
N THR A 21 4.79 -7.83 -4.85
CA THR A 21 4.24 -6.87 -5.82
C THR A 21 5.13 -5.62 -5.95
N TYR A 22 5.84 -5.23 -4.89
CA TYR A 22 6.64 -4.02 -4.87
C TYR A 22 8.05 -4.23 -5.42
N VAL A 23 8.19 -4.08 -6.75
CA VAL A 23 9.49 -4.23 -7.45
C VAL A 23 10.12 -2.87 -7.82
N SER A 24 9.36 -1.77 -7.76
CA SER A 24 9.81 -0.41 -8.11
C SER A 24 9.23 0.67 -7.19
N ARG A 25 10.08 1.57 -6.68
CA ARG A 25 9.72 2.56 -5.64
C ARG A 25 8.75 3.67 -6.07
N ARG A 26 8.34 3.71 -7.33
CA ARG A 26 7.59 4.86 -7.92
C ARG A 26 6.19 4.51 -8.45
N PHE A 27 5.85 3.23 -8.55
CA PHE A 27 4.55 2.79 -9.07
C PHE A 27 4.04 1.64 -8.22
N ALA A 28 2.81 1.76 -7.73
CA ALA A 28 2.11 0.65 -7.09
C ALA A 28 1.12 0.08 -8.12
N LEU A 29 1.43 -1.12 -8.60
CA LEU A 29 0.51 -1.93 -9.40
C LEU A 29 -0.37 -2.71 -8.42
N VAL A 30 -1.67 -2.44 -8.39
CA VAL A 30 -2.62 -3.22 -7.57
C VAL A 30 -3.36 -4.17 -8.48
N ASN A 31 -3.18 -5.47 -8.24
CA ASN A 31 -3.90 -6.52 -8.93
C ASN A 31 -4.99 -7.07 -7.99
N ASP A 32 -6.25 -6.90 -8.38
CA ASP A 32 -7.43 -7.42 -7.66
C ASP A 32 -8.08 -8.61 -8.40
N GLY A 33 -7.28 -9.41 -9.12
CA GLY A 33 -7.72 -10.61 -9.83
C GLY A 33 -8.42 -10.36 -11.17
N GLU A 34 -9.40 -9.45 -11.22
CA GLU A 34 -10.10 -9.09 -12.46
C GLU A 34 -9.60 -7.79 -13.11
N HIS A 35 -9.03 -6.88 -12.32
CA HIS A 35 -8.61 -5.57 -12.79
C HIS A 35 -7.21 -5.23 -12.28
N LEU A 36 -6.37 -4.70 -13.17
CA LEU A 36 -5.09 -4.10 -12.85
C LEU A 36 -5.29 -2.60 -12.69
N TYR A 37 -5.32 -2.13 -11.45
CA TYR A 37 -5.35 -0.70 -11.15
C TYR A 37 -3.92 -0.18 -11.05
N VAL A 38 -3.55 0.73 -11.96
CA VAL A 38 -2.26 1.42 -11.92
C VAL A 38 -2.48 2.77 -11.23
N ALA A 39 -2.05 2.89 -9.98
CA ALA A 39 -2.01 4.18 -9.30
C ALA A 39 -0.58 4.73 -9.35
N GLN A 40 -0.42 5.95 -9.87
CA GLN A 40 0.84 6.69 -9.72
C GLN A 40 0.88 7.23 -8.29
N GLY A 41 1.75 6.63 -7.47
CA GLY A 41 1.89 6.98 -6.08
C GLY A 41 3.32 6.77 -5.62
N ARG A 42 3.77 7.63 -4.69
CA ARG A 42 5.07 7.49 -4.05
C ARG A 42 4.92 6.58 -2.84
N VAL A 43 5.59 5.43 -2.84
CA VAL A 43 5.66 4.59 -1.64
C VAL A 43 6.57 5.25 -0.62
N LEU A 44 6.04 5.47 0.57
CA LEU A 44 6.74 6.08 1.69
C LEU A 44 7.42 5.03 2.57
N GLY A 45 6.87 3.82 2.63
CA GLY A 45 7.43 2.74 3.43
C GLY A 45 6.55 1.49 3.43
N LEU A 46 7.12 0.41 3.94
CA LEU A 46 6.46 -0.86 4.20
C LEU A 46 6.07 -0.89 5.69
N ASP A 47 4.77 -0.95 5.97
CA ASP A 47 4.26 -0.98 7.34
C ASP A 47 4.13 -2.40 7.89
N MET A 48 3.82 -3.37 7.02
CA MET A 48 3.68 -4.77 7.39
C MET A 48 3.99 -5.67 6.21
N GLN A 49 4.65 -6.79 6.47
CA GLN A 49 4.87 -7.86 5.51
C GLN A 49 4.56 -9.19 6.16
N THR A 50 3.81 -10.01 5.44
CA THR A 50 3.52 -11.40 5.76
C THR A 50 3.96 -12.28 4.59
N ALA A 51 3.78 -13.59 4.70
CA ALA A 51 4.07 -14.50 3.59
C ALA A 51 3.19 -14.27 2.35
N SER A 52 2.01 -13.66 2.51
CA SER A 52 1.03 -13.53 1.43
C SER A 52 0.74 -12.10 1.00
N ILE A 53 0.91 -11.15 1.92
CA ILE A 53 0.58 -9.73 1.68
C ILE A 53 1.66 -8.78 2.19
N GLU A 54 1.73 -7.63 1.54
CA GLU A 54 2.49 -6.46 1.94
C GLU A 54 1.54 -5.26 2.08
N LEU A 55 1.77 -4.46 3.12
CA LEU A 55 1.03 -3.24 3.41
C LEU A 55 1.97 -2.05 3.29
N PHE A 56 1.69 -1.16 2.35
CA PHE A 56 2.52 0.00 2.06
C PHE A 56 1.85 1.29 2.51
N ARG A 57 2.62 2.24 3.04
CA ARG A 57 2.23 3.65 3.06
C ARG A 57 2.56 4.27 1.72
N TYR A 58 1.61 5.01 1.17
CA TYR A 58 1.81 5.75 -0.06
C TYR A 58 1.16 7.13 -0.01
N GLU A 59 1.64 7.99 -0.90
CA GLU A 59 1.00 9.25 -1.27
C GLU A 59 0.57 9.18 -2.73
N ILE A 60 -0.65 9.63 -3.02
CA ILE A 60 -1.10 9.83 -4.40
C ILE A 60 -0.35 11.04 -4.95
N ASP A 61 0.21 10.90 -6.14
CA ASP A 61 0.82 12.03 -6.84
C ASP A 61 -0.28 13.03 -7.24
N PRO A 62 -0.25 14.30 -6.78
CA PRO A 62 -1.24 15.30 -7.17
C PRO A 62 -1.16 15.68 -8.66
N TYR A 63 -0.07 15.33 -9.35
CA TYR A 63 0.13 15.62 -10.77
C TYR A 63 0.30 14.32 -11.58
N PRO A 64 -0.78 13.57 -11.86
CA PRO A 64 -0.72 12.45 -12.77
C PRO A 64 -0.34 12.94 -14.18
N ILE A 65 0.72 12.36 -14.76
CA ILE A 65 1.19 12.63 -16.13
C ILE A 65 0.44 11.80 -17.17
#